data_AF-A0A9E2JL04-F1
#
_entry.id   AF-A0A9E2JL04-F1
#
_cell.length_a   1.000
_cell.length_b   1.000
_cell.length_c   1.000
_cell.angle_alpha   90.00
_cell.angle_beta   90.00
_cell.angle_gamma   90.00
#
_symmetry.space_group_name_H-M   'P 1'
#
loop_
_entity.id
_entity.type
_entity.pdbx_description
1 polymer ?
#
loop_
_entity_poly.entity_id
_entity_poly.type
_entity_poly.pdbx_seq_one_letter_code
_entity_poly.pdbx_strand_id
1 'polypeptide(L)'
;MTTVRTGRRAARTRRRPNWSGALAVLVIAVLLGLLAAGCAGQGHMKDDTDATRDDEPGITFVDRQTFDEELSAKLGREMPRVAVDFMAPAKVNELPERLDKWLSAVEKYHGKVVFLADPEPESEIKKRSLIGLVFSLAVGVYNLIKEEQLYGPVRFYNATVYYSKSTGCIREIEFARK
;
A
#
# COMPACT_ATOMS: atom_id res chain seq x y z
N MET A 1 77.07 -38.41 -52.24
CA MET A 1 75.71 -38.86 -52.61
C MET A 1 75.34 -39.90 -51.56
N THR A 2 74.40 -39.72 -50.63
CA THR A 2 73.01 -39.24 -50.78
C THR A 2 72.50 -38.75 -49.42
N THR A 3 71.91 -37.56 -49.38
CA THR A 3 71.16 -36.96 -48.26
C THR A 3 69.74 -37.56 -48.19
N VAL A 4 69.10 -37.50 -47.01
CA VAL A 4 67.63 -37.31 -46.74
C VAL A 4 67.31 -37.94 -45.37
N ARG A 5 66.41 -37.45 -44.50
CA ARG A 5 65.85 -36.13 -44.11
C ARG A 5 65.00 -36.49 -42.88
N THR A 6 65.29 -35.89 -41.73
CA THR A 6 64.61 -36.13 -40.45
C THR A 6 63.16 -35.61 -40.49
N GLY A 7 62.20 -36.51 -40.29
CA GLY A 7 60.78 -36.17 -40.16
C GLY A 7 60.38 -35.96 -38.70
N ARG A 8 60.25 -34.69 -38.26
CA ARG A 8 59.60 -34.31 -37.00
C ARG A 8 58.09 -34.51 -37.13
N ARG A 9 57.49 -35.36 -36.28
CA ARG A 9 56.03 -35.43 -36.13
C ARG A 9 55.56 -34.33 -35.18
N ALA A 10 54.69 -33.45 -35.69
CA ALA A 10 54.05 -32.38 -34.94
C ALA A 10 52.95 -32.93 -34.01
N ALA A 11 52.95 -32.46 -32.76
CA ALA A 11 51.89 -32.71 -31.79
C ALA A 11 50.62 -31.93 -32.18
N ARG A 12 49.52 -32.65 -32.40
CA ARG A 12 48.21 -32.08 -32.74
C ARG A 12 47.42 -31.86 -31.46
N THR A 13 47.44 -30.65 -30.92
CA THR A 13 46.63 -30.26 -29.76
C THR A 13 45.17 -30.15 -30.19
N ARG A 14 44.32 -31.10 -29.75
CA ARG A 14 42.86 -30.97 -29.88
C ARG A 14 42.39 -29.92 -28.85
N ARG A 15 42.14 -28.69 -29.31
CA ARG A 15 41.39 -27.68 -28.53
C ARG A 15 39.99 -28.23 -28.26
N ARG A 16 39.65 -28.42 -26.98
CA ARG A 16 38.27 -28.69 -26.56
C ARG A 16 37.48 -27.38 -26.63
N PRO A 17 36.36 -27.33 -27.36
CA PRO A 17 35.49 -26.15 -27.35
C PRO A 17 34.91 -25.92 -25.94
N ASN A 18 34.94 -24.67 -25.47
CA ASN A 18 34.48 -24.27 -24.13
C ASN A 18 32.96 -24.03 -24.16
N TRP A 19 32.18 -25.09 -23.93
CA TRP A 19 30.71 -25.07 -24.02
C TRP A 19 30.05 -24.33 -22.86
N SER A 20 30.80 -24.05 -21.78
CA SER A 20 30.30 -23.36 -20.59
C SER A 20 29.99 -21.88 -20.85
N GLY A 21 30.74 -21.22 -21.75
CA GLY A 21 30.52 -19.82 -22.10
C GLY A 21 29.28 -19.59 -22.98
N ALA A 22 28.99 -20.54 -23.89
CA ALA A 22 27.86 -20.43 -24.81
C ALA A 22 26.51 -20.56 -24.10
N LEU A 23 26.43 -21.40 -23.05
CA LEU A 23 25.23 -21.54 -22.21
C LEU A 23 24.99 -20.29 -21.36
N ALA A 24 26.05 -19.70 -20.80
CA ALA A 24 25.93 -18.47 -19.99
C ALA A 24 25.44 -17.27 -20.81
N VAL A 25 25.89 -17.11 -22.06
CA VAL A 25 25.45 -16.02 -22.94
C VAL A 25 23.98 -16.18 -23.35
N LEU A 26 23.52 -17.42 -23.56
CA LEU A 26 22.12 -17.71 -23.89
C LEU A 26 21.15 -17.39 -22.74
N VAL A 27 21.54 -17.68 -21.49
CA VAL A 27 20.71 -17.39 -20.31
C VAL A 27 20.58 -15.89 -20.07
N ILE A 28 21.65 -15.12 -20.27
CA ILE A 28 21.64 -13.65 -20.11
C ILE A 28 20.77 -12.98 -21.19
N ALA A 29 20.82 -13.47 -22.44
CA ALA A 29 19.99 -12.94 -23.52
C ALA A 29 18.48 -13.20 -23.30
N VAL A 30 18.12 -14.34 -22.70
CA VAL A 30 16.71 -14.64 -22.36
C VAL A 30 16.22 -13.78 -21.20
N LEU A 31 17.05 -13.54 -20.17
CA LEU A 31 16.70 -12.66 -19.05
C LEU A 31 16.51 -11.19 -19.46
N LEU A 32 17.23 -10.71 -20.48
CA LEU A 32 17.08 -9.35 -21.03
C LEU A 32 15.86 -9.18 -21.94
N GLY A 33 15.33 -10.25 -22.55
CA GLY A 33 14.16 -10.18 -23.43
C GLY A 33 12.80 -10.13 -22.71
N LEU A 34 12.75 -10.54 -21.44
CA LEU A 34 11.50 -10.67 -20.66
C LEU A 34 10.99 -9.36 -20.03
N LEU A 35 11.70 -8.23 -20.22
CA LEU A 35 11.34 -6.93 -19.62
C LEU A 35 10.53 -5.99 -20.56
N ALA A 36 10.25 -6.37 -21.81
CA ALA A 36 9.66 -5.46 -22.80
C ALA A 36 8.18 -5.73 -23.16
N ALA A 37 7.43 -6.49 -22.35
CA ALA A 37 6.02 -6.77 -22.59
C ALA A 37 5.13 -6.34 -21.41
N GLY A 38 5.17 -5.04 -21.08
CA GLY A 38 4.20 -4.38 -20.18
C GLY A 38 3.23 -3.54 -21.00
N CYS A 39 1.95 -3.92 -21.00
CA CYS A 39 0.90 -3.48 -21.90
C CYS A 39 0.62 -1.97 -21.90
N ALA A 40 0.48 -1.42 -23.12
CA ALA A 40 -0.31 -0.22 -23.37
C ALA A 40 -1.80 -0.55 -23.21
N GLY A 41 -2.44 0.02 -22.19
CA GLY A 41 -3.88 -0.01 -22.00
C GLY A 41 -4.42 1.42 -22.02
N GLN A 42 -5.01 1.82 -23.15
CA GLN A 42 -5.65 3.13 -23.34
C GLN A 42 -7.16 2.90 -23.37
N GLY A 43 -7.85 3.41 -22.36
CA GLY A 43 -9.31 3.51 -22.30
C GLY A 43 -9.70 4.96 -21.97
N HIS A 44 -10.62 5.53 -22.74
CA HIS A 44 -11.01 6.93 -22.74
C HIS A 44 -12.51 7.07 -22.39
N MET A 45 -12.89 8.24 -21.85
CA MET A 45 -14.25 8.81 -21.63
C MET A 45 -15.05 8.27 -20.43
N LYS A 46 -15.74 9.06 -19.57
CA LYS A 46 -16.10 10.51 -19.57
C LYS A 46 -16.73 10.90 -18.19
N ASP A 47 -16.59 12.17 -17.79
CA ASP A 47 -17.39 13.02 -16.84
C ASP A 47 -17.74 12.48 -15.43
N ASP A 48 -17.66 13.22 -14.32
CA ASP A 48 -17.97 14.62 -14.04
C ASP A 48 -17.14 15.18 -12.87
N THR A 49 -17.15 16.51 -12.76
CA THR A 49 -16.43 17.39 -11.83
C THR A 49 -16.63 17.11 -10.33
N ASP A 50 -15.55 16.88 -9.56
CA ASP A 50 -15.37 17.40 -8.19
C ASP A 50 -13.86 17.51 -7.86
N ALA A 51 -13.50 18.48 -7.03
CA ALA A 51 -12.13 18.94 -6.82
C ALA A 51 -11.14 17.82 -6.39
N THR A 52 -9.95 17.83 -7.03
CA THR A 52 -8.73 17.04 -6.76
C THR A 52 -8.66 16.42 -5.35
N ARG A 53 -9.24 15.23 -5.21
CA ARG A 53 -8.76 14.17 -4.33
C ARG A 53 -7.99 13.24 -5.26
N ASP A 54 -6.71 12.98 -5.02
CA ASP A 54 -5.97 12.01 -5.85
C ASP A 54 -6.73 10.68 -5.85
N ASP A 55 -7.31 10.35 -7.00
CA ASP A 55 -8.32 9.32 -7.20
C ASP A 55 -7.73 7.90 -7.14
N GLU A 56 -7.43 7.40 -5.93
CA GLU A 56 -7.54 5.96 -5.69
C GLU A 56 -8.79 5.71 -4.83
N PRO A 57 -9.69 4.79 -5.23
CA PRO A 57 -10.93 4.55 -4.51
C PRO A 57 -10.64 4.20 -3.03
N GLY A 58 -11.43 4.77 -2.12
CA GLY A 58 -11.43 4.44 -0.70
C GLY A 58 -11.63 2.93 -0.46
N ILE A 59 -11.35 2.47 0.76
CA ILE A 59 -11.63 1.10 1.17
C ILE A 59 -12.97 1.08 1.89
N THR A 60 -13.83 0.14 1.56
CA THR A 60 -15.04 -0.08 2.36
C THR A 60 -14.73 -1.00 3.55
N PHE A 61 -15.07 -0.55 4.75
CA PHE A 61 -14.92 -1.34 5.98
C PHE A 61 -15.78 -2.59 5.91
N VAL A 62 -15.12 -3.73 6.12
CA VAL A 62 -15.72 -5.03 6.35
C VAL A 62 -15.01 -5.66 7.54
N ASP A 63 -15.76 -6.23 8.48
CA ASP A 63 -15.20 -6.87 9.68
C ASP A 63 -14.63 -8.26 9.37
N ARG A 64 -13.62 -8.30 8.49
CA ARG A 64 -12.93 -9.50 8.02
C ARG A 64 -11.48 -9.18 7.71
N GLN A 65 -10.59 -10.13 7.96
CA GLN A 65 -9.14 -10.01 7.74
C GLN A 65 -8.74 -9.36 6.40
N THR A 66 -9.48 -9.61 5.32
CA THR A 66 -9.23 -9.01 4.00
C THR A 66 -9.18 -7.48 4.04
N PHE A 67 -9.96 -6.84 4.92
CA PHE A 67 -9.89 -5.39 5.12
C PHE A 67 -8.55 -4.94 5.71
N ASP A 68 -7.96 -5.71 6.64
CA ASP A 68 -6.68 -5.31 7.26
C ASP A 68 -5.57 -5.41 6.22
N GLU A 69 -5.60 -6.47 5.42
CA GLU A 69 -4.62 -6.69 4.35
C GLU A 69 -4.71 -5.60 3.29
N GLU A 70 -5.92 -5.21 2.88
CA GLU A 70 -6.12 -4.12 1.92
C GLU A 70 -5.68 -2.77 2.48
N LEU A 71 -6.08 -2.45 3.72
CA LEU A 71 -5.68 -1.19 4.37
C LEU A 71 -4.17 -1.12 4.58
N SER A 72 -3.56 -2.20 5.07
CA SER A 72 -2.10 -2.32 5.20
C SER A 72 -1.41 -2.12 3.86
N ALA A 73 -1.89 -2.74 2.79
CA ALA A 73 -1.32 -2.61 1.45
C ALA A 73 -1.47 -1.19 0.88
N LYS A 74 -2.61 -0.51 1.11
CA LYS A 74 -2.78 0.89 0.66
C LYS A 74 -1.85 1.85 1.40
N LEU A 75 -1.79 1.74 2.73
CA LEU A 75 -0.88 2.54 3.55
C LEU A 75 0.60 2.22 3.26
N GLY A 76 0.91 0.95 2.97
CA GLY A 76 2.27 0.49 2.64
C GLY A 76 2.75 0.98 1.27
N ARG A 77 1.84 1.36 0.38
CA ARG A 77 2.13 2.06 -0.88
C ARG A 77 2.35 3.57 -0.69
N GLU A 78 2.37 4.05 0.55
CA GLU A 78 2.61 5.44 0.93
C GLU A 78 1.65 6.45 0.30
N MET A 79 0.39 6.04 0.08
CA MET A 79 -0.64 6.95 -0.44
C MET A 79 -0.78 8.19 0.45
N PRO A 80 -0.99 9.39 -0.13
CA PRO A 80 -1.10 10.62 0.66
C PRO A 80 -2.30 10.58 1.61
N ARG A 81 -3.38 9.93 1.18
CA ARG A 81 -4.63 9.77 1.92
C ARG A 81 -5.26 8.41 1.60
N VAL A 82 -5.82 7.76 2.61
CA VAL A 82 -6.65 6.55 2.47
C VAL A 82 -7.95 6.76 3.23
N ALA A 83 -9.07 6.82 2.51
CA ALA A 83 -10.41 6.91 3.08
C ALA A 83 -10.97 5.51 3.36
N VAL A 84 -11.69 5.37 4.47
CA VAL A 84 -12.41 4.16 4.88
C VAL A 84 -13.88 4.47 5.05
N ASP A 85 -14.70 3.91 4.16
CA ASP A 85 -16.16 4.07 4.14
C ASP A 85 -16.86 2.93 4.89
N PHE A 86 -18.12 3.13 5.28
CA PHE A 86 -18.89 2.14 6.06
C PHE A 86 -20.16 1.72 5.31
N MET A 87 -20.31 0.41 5.02
CA MET A 87 -21.58 -0.12 4.47
C MET A 87 -22.70 -0.11 5.50
N ALA A 88 -22.35 -0.35 6.76
CA ALA A 88 -23.26 -0.37 7.89
C ALA A 88 -22.81 0.66 8.92
N PRO A 89 -23.73 1.43 9.51
CA PRO A 89 -23.38 2.47 10.47
C PRO A 89 -22.69 1.86 11.69
N ALA A 90 -21.46 2.29 11.96
CA ALA A 90 -20.74 2.02 13.20
C ALA A 90 -20.78 3.27 14.08
N LYS A 91 -20.95 3.14 15.39
CA LYS A 91 -20.94 4.31 16.29
C LYS A 91 -19.56 4.55 16.86
N VAL A 92 -19.26 5.82 17.18
CA VAL A 92 -17.98 6.20 17.82
C VAL A 92 -17.77 5.48 19.16
N ASN A 93 -18.84 5.24 19.92
CA ASN A 93 -18.77 4.53 21.20
C ASN A 93 -18.78 3.00 21.08
N GLU A 94 -19.04 2.47 19.88
CA GLU A 94 -19.13 1.04 19.58
C GLU A 94 -18.24 0.74 18.36
N LEU A 95 -16.98 1.19 18.44
CA LEU A 95 -15.99 0.96 17.39
C LEU A 95 -15.73 -0.54 17.24
N PRO A 96 -15.80 -1.09 16.02
CA PRO A 96 -15.37 -2.46 15.76
C PRO A 96 -13.93 -2.67 16.22
N GLU A 97 -13.66 -3.80 16.88
CA GLU A 97 -12.34 -4.12 17.48
C GLU A 97 -11.18 -3.94 16.49
N ARG A 98 -11.41 -4.29 15.22
CA ARG A 98 -10.39 -4.14 14.17
C ARG A 98 -10.04 -2.69 13.89
N LEU A 99 -11.02 -1.79 13.84
CA LEU A 99 -10.75 -0.35 13.69
C LEU A 99 -10.08 0.23 14.92
N ASP A 100 -10.51 -0.19 16.11
CA ASP A 100 -9.88 0.21 17.36
C ASP A 100 -8.39 -0.19 17.39
N LYS A 101 -8.03 -1.37 16.87
CA LYS A 101 -6.62 -1.78 16.69
C LYS A 101 -5.87 -0.87 15.72
N TRP A 102 -6.45 -0.53 14.58
CA TRP A 102 -5.82 0.37 13.60
C TRP A 102 -5.58 1.77 14.18
N LEU A 103 -6.58 2.34 14.85
CA LEU A 103 -6.46 3.66 15.48
C LEU A 103 -5.49 3.61 16.68
N SER A 104 -5.51 2.55 17.48
CA SER A 104 -4.53 2.32 18.55
C SER A 104 -3.10 2.19 17.98
N ALA A 105 -2.94 1.59 16.81
CA ALA A 105 -1.64 1.50 16.14
C ALA A 105 -1.15 2.88 15.66
N VAL A 106 -2.05 3.77 15.21
CA VAL A 106 -1.71 5.17 14.92
C VAL A 106 -1.11 5.83 16.15
N GLU A 107 -1.78 5.75 17.30
CA GLU A 107 -1.30 6.35 18.56
C GLU A 107 0.02 5.72 19.04
N LYS A 108 0.13 4.38 18.97
CA LYS A 108 1.35 3.63 19.29
C LYS A 108 2.56 4.13 18.51
N TYR A 109 2.37 4.48 17.24
CA TYR A 109 3.41 5.05 16.38
C TYR A 109 3.41 6.59 16.35
N HIS A 110 2.98 7.22 17.45
CA HIS A 110 2.99 8.67 17.65
C HIS A 110 2.21 9.47 16.60
N GLY A 111 1.24 8.85 15.94
CA GLY A 111 0.26 9.55 15.12
C GLY A 111 -0.86 10.14 15.97
N LYS A 112 -1.57 11.09 15.39
CA LYS A 112 -2.73 11.71 16.01
C LYS A 112 -4.00 11.03 15.52
N VAL A 113 -4.90 10.71 16.45
CA VAL A 113 -6.27 10.32 16.15
C VAL A 113 -7.18 11.48 16.55
N VAL A 114 -7.99 11.98 15.62
CA VAL A 114 -8.90 13.11 15.85
C VAL A 114 -10.30 12.72 15.44
N PHE A 115 -11.31 13.09 16.24
CA PHE A 115 -12.71 12.87 15.89
C PHE A 115 -13.34 14.20 15.51
N LEU A 116 -13.82 14.28 14.28
CA LEU A 116 -14.47 15.46 13.73
C LEU A 116 -15.94 15.17 13.49
N ALA A 117 -16.81 16.05 14.01
CA ALA A 117 -18.19 16.06 13.60
C ALA A 117 -18.23 16.53 12.14
N ASP A 118 -18.71 15.67 11.25
CA ASP A 118 -18.79 15.98 9.84
C ASP A 118 -19.92 17.00 9.60
N PRO A 119 -19.67 18.14 8.93
CA PRO A 119 -20.74 19.07 8.58
C PRO A 119 -21.82 18.33 7.78
N GLU A 120 -23.03 18.23 8.32
CA GLU A 120 -24.19 17.76 7.55
C GLU A 120 -24.30 18.57 6.23
N PRO A 121 -24.58 17.91 5.09
CA PRO A 121 -24.71 18.57 3.80
C PRO A 121 -26.07 19.29 3.75
N GLU A 122 -26.19 20.36 4.52
CA GLU A 122 -27.31 21.30 4.39
C GLU A 122 -26.76 22.71 4.26
N SER A 123 -26.74 23.12 2.99
CA SER A 123 -26.54 24.48 2.50
C SER A 123 -25.16 25.10 2.71
N GLU A 124 -24.65 25.62 1.60
CA GLU A 124 -23.65 26.67 1.58
C GLU A 124 -23.87 27.67 2.72
N ILE A 125 -22.77 28.18 3.28
CA ILE A 125 -22.73 29.15 4.38
C ILE A 125 -22.86 28.53 5.78
N LYS A 126 -21.78 27.91 6.23
CA LYS A 126 -21.01 28.46 7.36
C LYS A 126 -19.72 27.67 7.53
N LYS A 127 -18.62 28.41 7.69
CA LYS A 127 -17.43 27.96 8.41
C LYS A 127 -17.86 27.54 9.83
N ARG A 128 -18.47 26.37 9.98
CA ARG A 128 -18.89 25.83 11.27
C ARG A 128 -17.64 25.25 11.90
N SER A 129 -17.30 25.84 13.04
CA SER A 129 -16.24 25.45 13.95
C SER A 129 -15.97 23.95 13.91
N LEU A 130 -14.84 23.55 13.31
CA LEU A 130 -14.30 22.20 13.44
C LEU A 130 -13.86 22.05 14.90
N ILE A 131 -14.81 21.74 15.79
CA ILE A 131 -14.50 21.37 17.17
C ILE A 131 -13.89 19.97 17.09
N GLY A 132 -12.57 19.92 16.88
CA GLY A 132 -11.81 18.70 16.96
C GLY A 132 -11.74 18.26 18.41
N LEU A 133 -12.51 17.23 18.74
CA LEU A 133 -12.37 16.55 20.01
C LEU A 133 -11.26 15.51 19.82
N VAL A 134 -10.17 15.70 20.56
CA VAL A 134 -9.16 14.66 20.72
C VAL A 134 -9.73 13.67 21.73
N PHE A 135 -10.28 12.57 21.25
CA PHE A 135 -10.56 11.43 22.12
C PHE A 135 -9.26 10.66 22.28
N SER A 136 -8.78 10.52 23.51
CA SER A 136 -7.84 9.46 23.81
C SER A 136 -8.62 8.15 23.72
N LEU A 137 -8.31 7.32 22.72
CA LEU A 137 -8.85 5.97 22.68
C LEU A 137 -8.49 5.31 24.01
N ALA A 138 -9.48 4.70 24.66
CA ALA A 138 -9.21 3.89 25.84
C ALA A 138 -8.32 2.75 25.35
N VAL A 139 -7.01 2.87 25.57
CA VAL A 139 -5.99 1.98 25.00
C VAL A 139 -6.33 0.56 25.42
N GLY A 140 -6.98 -0.18 24.52
CA GLY A 140 -7.04 -1.62 24.61
C GLY A 140 -5.60 -2.11 24.59
N VAL A 141 -5.22 -2.94 25.57
CA VAL A 141 -3.87 -3.52 25.60
C VAL A 141 -3.80 -4.59 24.51
N TYR A 142 -3.66 -4.16 23.26
CA TYR A 142 -3.45 -5.06 22.14
C TYR A 142 -1.97 -5.40 22.05
N ASN A 143 -1.66 -6.70 21.98
CA ASN A 143 -0.30 -7.18 21.71
C ASN A 143 0.03 -7.01 20.21
N LEU A 144 0.03 -5.76 19.72
CA LEU A 144 0.40 -5.38 18.34
C LEU A 144 1.89 -5.64 18.01
N ILE A 145 2.65 -6.23 18.94
CA ILE A 145 4.06 -6.58 18.78
C ILE A 145 4.21 -7.80 17.84
N LYS A 146 3.21 -8.69 17.77
CA LYS A 146 3.24 -9.83 16.85
C LYS A 146 2.79 -9.49 15.43
N GLU A 147 2.11 -8.35 15.25
CA GLU A 147 1.46 -7.96 14.00
C GLU A 147 2.08 -6.69 13.40
N GLU A 148 3.37 -6.46 13.65
CA GLU A 148 4.11 -5.31 13.09
C GLU A 148 4.11 -5.28 11.57
N GLN A 149 4.05 -6.43 10.90
CA GLN A 149 3.97 -6.47 9.44
C GLN A 149 2.64 -5.89 8.94
N LEU A 150 1.54 -6.15 9.65
CA LEU A 150 0.20 -5.73 9.26
C LEU A 150 -0.02 -4.25 9.58
N TYR A 151 0.25 -3.83 10.82
CA TYR A 151 -0.01 -2.46 11.28
C TYR A 151 1.16 -1.51 11.03
N GLY A 152 2.33 -2.04 10.69
CA GLY A 152 3.56 -1.27 10.50
C GLY A 152 3.43 -0.05 9.58
N PRO A 153 2.73 -0.13 8.43
CA PRO A 153 2.57 1.01 7.53
C PRO A 153 1.92 2.25 8.17
N VAL A 154 1.06 2.06 9.18
CA VAL A 154 0.32 3.18 9.81
C VAL A 154 1.23 4.16 10.56
N ARG A 155 2.48 3.80 10.81
CA ARG A 155 3.46 4.66 11.50
C ARG A 155 3.64 6.04 10.86
N PHE A 156 3.41 6.14 9.55
CA PHE A 156 3.54 7.37 8.77
C PHE A 156 2.24 8.17 8.66
N TYR A 157 1.18 7.78 9.37
CA TYR A 157 -0.16 8.32 9.19
C TYR A 157 -0.77 8.87 10.49
N ASN A 158 -1.58 9.91 10.35
CA ASN A 158 -2.58 10.31 11.33
C ASN A 158 -3.94 9.75 10.90
N ALA A 159 -4.89 9.68 11.83
CA ALA A 159 -6.26 9.27 11.53
C ALA A 159 -7.27 10.36 11.93
N THR A 160 -8.26 10.57 11.07
CA THR A 160 -9.40 11.44 11.35
C THR A 160 -10.68 10.61 11.23
N VAL A 161 -11.45 10.53 12.30
CA VAL A 161 -12.75 9.83 12.34
C VAL A 161 -13.85 10.86 12.19
N TYR A 162 -14.54 10.82 11.06
CA TYR A 162 -15.67 11.68 10.76
C TYR A 162 -16.97 11.02 11.26
N TYR A 163 -17.73 11.72 12.09
CA TYR A 163 -18.99 11.21 12.62
C TYR A 163 -20.14 12.21 12.48
N SER A 164 -21.36 11.69 12.36
CA SER A 164 -22.58 12.48 12.41
C SER A 164 -22.88 12.88 13.86
N LYS A 165 -22.97 14.18 14.14
CA LYS A 165 -23.29 14.69 15.49
C LYS A 165 -24.69 14.27 15.97
N SER A 166 -25.63 14.14 15.04
CA SER A 166 -27.02 13.77 15.33
C SER A 166 -27.18 12.30 15.72
N THR A 167 -26.43 11.41 15.07
CA THR A 167 -26.57 9.95 15.27
C THR A 167 -25.45 9.31 16.07
N GLY A 168 -24.28 9.96 16.16
CA GLY A 168 -23.05 9.37 16.70
C GLY A 168 -22.41 8.32 15.77
N CYS A 169 -22.96 8.13 14.56
CA CYS A 169 -22.45 7.18 13.59
C CYS A 169 -21.24 7.75 12.85
N ILE A 170 -20.21 6.93 12.73
CA ILE A 170 -19.03 7.15 11.89
C ILE A 170 -19.49 7.10 10.43
N ARG A 171 -19.06 8.10 9.66
CA ARG A 171 -19.30 8.21 8.23
C ARG A 171 -18.08 7.77 7.43
N GLU A 172 -16.91 8.20 7.88
CA GLU A 172 -15.64 7.97 7.20
C GLU A 172 -14.51 7.95 8.23
N ILE A 173 -13.48 7.14 7.98
CA ILE A 173 -12.18 7.28 8.66
C ILE A 173 -11.13 7.56 7.61
N GLU A 174 -10.38 8.63 7.81
CA GLU A 174 -9.32 9.04 6.91
C GLU A 174 -7.95 8.83 7.55
N PHE A 175 -7.08 8.08 6.88
CA PHE A 175 -5.67 8.01 7.20
C PHE A 175 -4.89 8.98 6.30
N ALA A 176 -4.27 9.99 6.88
CA ALA A 176 -3.50 11.01 6.16
C ALA A 176 -2.02 10.95 6.53
N ARG A 177 -1.13 10.98 5.52
CA ARG A 177 0.32 10.91 5.74
C ARG A 177 0.80 12.14 6.55
N LYS A 178 1.77 11.91 7.44
CA LYS A 178 2.41 12.93 8.29
C LYS A 178 3.42 13.77 7.53
#